data_AF-A0A0D2APN4-F1
#
_entry.id   AF-A0A0D2APN4-F1
#
_cell.length_a   1.000
_cell.length_b   1.000
_cell.length_c   1.000
_cell.angle_alpha   90.00
_cell.angle_beta   90.00
_cell.angle_gamma   90.00
#
_symmetry.space_group_name_H-M   'P 1'
#
loop_
_entity.id
_entity.type
_entity.pdbx_description
1 polymer ?
#
loop_
_entity_poly.entity_id
_entity_poly.type
_entity_poly.pdbx_seq_one_letter_code
_entity_poly.pdbx_strand_id
1 'polypeptide(L)'
;MSLQPCAICGSRDSKYRCPSCRVTSCSLSCYKTHKNQCSQVALASDPKPSMTIVQDNISTDKENTSPREQLLQDPRLPELFEQYPLLRQKLRSIFDTTADGNNEISSNDHHHGRSKAGQPPAQRIARSLQNLEKELSSDNAERIGLKAFADLVADINSKQTRKT
;
A
#
# COMPACT_ATOMS: atom_id res chain seq x y z
N MET A 1 -13.21 -25.07 23.89
CA MET A 1 -12.31 -25.16 22.72
C MET A 1 -12.36 -23.80 22.04
N SER A 2 -11.34 -22.96 22.17
CA SER A 2 -11.37 -21.60 21.64
C SER A 2 -11.05 -21.62 20.15
N LEU A 3 -12.02 -21.28 19.30
CA LEU A 3 -11.80 -21.17 17.86
C LEU A 3 -11.00 -19.89 17.58
N GLN A 4 -9.96 -20.01 16.76
CA GLN A 4 -9.16 -18.86 16.35
C GLN A 4 -9.92 -18.06 15.28
N PRO A 5 -10.03 -16.73 15.40
CA PRO A 5 -10.67 -15.92 14.38
C PRO A 5 -9.90 -15.99 13.06
N CYS A 6 -10.60 -15.82 11.94
CA CYS A 6 -10.00 -15.78 10.61
C CYS A 6 -8.94 -14.68 10.55
N ALA A 7 -7.69 -15.01 10.21
CA ALA A 7 -6.61 -14.03 10.07
C ALA A 7 -6.78 -13.11 8.86
N ILE A 8 -7.76 -13.38 7.99
CA ILE A 8 -8.01 -12.61 6.76
C ILE A 8 -9.14 -11.59 6.95
N CYS A 9 -10.17 -11.92 7.72
CA CYS A 9 -11.31 -11.01 7.92
C CYS A 9 -11.63 -10.73 9.39
N GLY A 10 -11.06 -11.46 10.35
CA GLY A 10 -11.30 -11.31 11.78
C GLY A 10 -12.72 -11.64 12.25
N SER A 11 -13.69 -11.81 11.35
CA SER A 11 -15.12 -11.76 11.72
C SER A 11 -15.75 -13.09 12.11
N ARG A 12 -15.13 -14.21 11.71
CA ARG A 12 -15.69 -15.55 11.92
C ARG A 12 -14.61 -16.51 12.37
N ASP A 13 -15.04 -17.53 13.08
CA ASP A 13 -14.18 -18.64 13.47
C ASP A 13 -13.55 -19.32 12.24
N SER A 14 -12.28 -19.65 12.37
CA SER A 14 -11.51 -20.27 11.30
C SER A 14 -11.92 -21.74 11.11
N LYS A 15 -12.18 -22.13 9.87
CA LYS A 15 -12.50 -23.52 9.48
C LYS A 15 -11.37 -24.19 8.69
N TYR A 16 -10.50 -23.40 8.06
CA TYR A 16 -9.46 -23.87 7.14
C TYR A 16 -8.09 -23.32 7.54
N ARG A 17 -7.03 -24.06 7.23
CA ARG A 17 -5.64 -23.67 7.51
C ARG A 17 -4.79 -23.81 6.24
N CYS A 18 -3.96 -22.81 5.96
CA CYS A 18 -3.05 -22.86 4.82
C CYS A 18 -1.90 -23.85 5.08
N PRO A 19 -1.60 -24.80 4.16
CA PRO A 19 -0.50 -25.74 4.35
C PRO A 19 0.89 -25.07 4.25
N SER A 20 0.99 -23.96 3.52
CA SER A 20 2.27 -23.29 3.23
C SER A 20 2.77 -22.39 4.36
N CYS A 21 1.87 -21.67 5.04
CA CYS A 21 2.22 -20.68 6.07
C CYS A 21 1.39 -20.80 7.34
N ARG A 22 0.51 -21.81 7.43
CA ARG A 22 -0.31 -22.14 8.60
C ARG A 22 -1.34 -21.08 9.03
N VAL A 23 -1.55 -20.03 8.24
CA VAL A 23 -2.58 -19.00 8.45
C VAL A 23 -3.99 -19.61 8.41
N THR A 24 -4.84 -19.17 9.34
CA THR A 24 -6.21 -19.67 9.53
C THR A 24 -7.24 -18.80 8.81
N SER A 25 -8.23 -19.43 8.18
CA SER A 25 -9.26 -18.75 7.40
C SER A 25 -10.64 -19.37 7.65
N CYS A 26 -11.70 -18.55 7.62
CA CYS A 26 -13.07 -19.00 7.85
C CYS A 26 -13.73 -19.63 6.61
N SER A 27 -13.25 -19.29 5.41
CA SER A 27 -13.86 -19.70 4.14
C SER A 27 -12.84 -19.85 3.03
N LEU A 28 -13.21 -20.55 1.96
CA LEU A 28 -12.40 -20.67 0.74
C LEU A 28 -12.14 -19.31 0.07
N SER A 29 -13.04 -18.33 0.26
CA SER A 29 -12.85 -16.96 -0.22
C SER A 29 -11.66 -16.30 0.47
N CYS A 30 -11.61 -16.37 1.81
CA CYS A 30 -10.47 -15.90 2.59
C CYS A 30 -9.18 -16.66 2.24
N TYR A 31 -9.26 -17.97 2.01
CA TYR A 31 -8.11 -18.78 1.58
C TYR A 31 -7.56 -18.34 0.22
N LYS A 32 -8.43 -18.03 -0.77
CA LYS A 32 -8.00 -17.54 -2.09
C LYS A 32 -7.34 -16.17 -2.01
N THR A 33 -7.93 -15.23 -1.27
CA THR A 33 -7.33 -13.91 -1.02
C THR A 33 -5.95 -14.05 -0.39
N HIS A 34 -5.85 -14.90 0.63
CA HIS A 34 -4.59 -15.23 1.27
C HIS A 34 -3.59 -15.85 0.30
N LYS A 35 -4.00 -16.82 -0.53
CA LYS A 35 -3.11 -17.53 -1.47
C LYS A 35 -2.37 -16.58 -2.42
N ASN A 36 -3.03 -15.50 -2.88
CA ASN A 36 -2.39 -14.49 -3.73
C ASN A 36 -1.33 -13.65 -3.00
N GLN A 37 -1.41 -13.57 -1.67
CA GLN A 37 -0.50 -12.80 -0.80
C GLN A 37 0.36 -13.73 0.08
N CYS A 38 0.30 -15.05 -0.16
CA CYS A 38 0.94 -16.04 0.68
C CYS A 38 2.42 -16.15 0.29
N SER A 39 3.26 -15.38 0.98
CA SER A 39 4.70 -15.58 0.97
C SER A 39 5.01 -16.90 1.64
N GLN A 40 5.72 -17.79 0.95
CA GLN A 40 6.04 -19.13 1.44
C GLN A 40 7.11 -19.01 2.53
N VAL A 41 6.69 -18.82 3.78
CA VAL A 41 7.60 -18.81 4.92
C VAL A 41 7.74 -20.26 5.38
N ALA A 42 8.85 -20.88 5.00
CA ALA A 42 9.28 -22.14 5.60
C ALA A 42 9.46 -21.94 7.12
N LEU A 43 8.63 -22.67 7.85
CA LEU A 43 8.60 -22.95 9.29
C LEU A 43 9.71 -22.35 10.19
N ALA A 44 9.26 -21.69 11.26
CA ALA A 44 9.69 -22.03 12.62
C ALA A 44 8.56 -21.74 13.64
N SER A 45 7.90 -22.82 14.03
CA SER A 45 7.29 -23.17 15.32
C SER A 45 6.63 -22.11 16.24
N ASP A 46 5.35 -22.39 16.53
CA ASP A 46 4.42 -21.85 17.54
C ASP A 46 4.48 -22.75 18.82
N PRO A 47 3.81 -22.52 19.99
CA PRO A 47 3.32 -21.31 20.71
C PRO A 47 3.64 -21.27 22.23
N LYS A 48 3.47 -20.11 22.89
CA LYS A 48 2.75 -20.02 24.20
C LYS A 48 2.29 -18.58 24.48
N PRO A 49 1.12 -18.39 25.11
CA PRO A 49 0.43 -17.11 25.19
C PRO A 49 0.97 -16.30 26.36
N SER A 50 1.50 -15.13 26.08
CA SER A 50 1.57 -14.07 27.08
C SER A 50 1.07 -12.81 26.42
N MET A 51 0.01 -12.26 26.99
CA MET A 51 -0.26 -10.83 26.89
C MET A 51 1.04 -10.12 27.26
N THR A 52 1.75 -9.62 26.27
CA THR A 52 2.76 -8.61 26.46
C THR A 52 2.60 -7.69 25.29
N ILE A 53 2.02 -6.54 25.60
CA ILE A 53 2.23 -5.28 24.91
C ILE A 53 3.75 -5.18 24.72
N VAL A 54 4.26 -5.63 23.59
CA VAL A 54 5.61 -5.29 23.17
C VAL A 54 5.46 -3.92 22.56
N GLN A 55 5.41 -2.94 23.46
CA GLN A 55 5.94 -1.62 23.21
C GLN A 55 7.37 -1.87 22.74
N ASP A 56 7.54 -1.99 21.43
CA ASP A 56 8.86 -2.05 20.83
C ASP A 56 9.49 -0.68 21.05
N ASN A 57 10.22 -0.63 22.14
CA ASN A 57 11.26 0.31 22.47
C ASN A 57 12.39 0.18 21.44
N ILE A 58 12.13 0.58 20.19
CA ILE A 58 13.13 1.22 19.35
C ILE A 58 13.41 2.58 19.98
N SER A 59 14.16 2.56 21.08
CA SER A 59 15.12 3.62 21.37
C SER A 59 16.22 3.49 20.33
N THR A 60 15.95 3.97 19.12
CA THR A 60 17.03 4.38 18.21
C THR A 60 16.95 5.89 18.16
N ASP A 61 17.95 6.45 18.82
CA ASP A 61 18.53 7.77 18.68
C ASP A 61 17.85 8.73 17.69
N LYS A 62 17.61 9.94 18.20
CA LYS A 62 17.17 11.09 17.41
C LYS A 62 18.07 11.27 16.18
N GLU A 63 17.42 11.78 15.15
CA GLU A 63 17.97 12.70 14.15
C GLU A 63 18.30 12.05 12.79
N ASN A 64 17.48 12.41 11.80
CA ASN A 64 17.64 12.17 10.35
C ASN A 64 17.03 10.89 9.76
N THR A 65 15.79 10.55 10.15
CA THR A 65 14.94 9.67 9.33
C THR A 65 14.39 10.47 8.14
N SER A 66 14.52 9.92 6.93
CA SER A 66 14.00 10.54 5.71
C SER A 66 12.49 10.81 5.84
N PRO A 67 11.94 11.85 5.18
CA PRO A 67 10.50 12.14 5.20
C PRO A 67 9.63 10.91 4.87
N ARG A 68 10.17 10.01 4.06
CA ARG A 68 9.55 8.71 3.72
C ARG A 68 9.42 7.81 4.94
N GLU A 69 10.49 7.55 5.69
CA GLU A 69 10.42 6.68 6.88
C GLU A 69 9.45 7.23 7.92
N GLN A 70 9.42 8.55 8.10
CA GLN A 70 8.52 9.22 9.02
C GLN A 70 7.05 9.06 8.60
N LEU A 71 6.77 9.07 7.29
CA LEU A 71 5.44 8.75 6.75
C LEU A 71 5.04 7.30 7.01
N LEU A 72 5.95 6.33 6.88
CA LEU A 72 5.65 4.91 7.16
C LEU A 72 5.38 4.64 8.65
N GLN A 73 5.96 5.43 9.54
CA GLN A 73 5.81 5.29 11.00
C GLN A 73 4.58 6.05 11.54
N ASP A 74 4.00 6.96 10.76
CA ASP A 74 2.87 7.77 11.20
C ASP A 74 1.58 6.91 11.27
N PRO A 75 0.91 6.86 12.44
CA PRO A 75 -0.29 6.02 12.63
C PRO A 75 -1.50 6.51 11.81
N ARG A 76 -1.49 7.76 11.31
CA ARG A 76 -2.56 8.28 10.47
C ARG A 76 -2.53 7.66 9.07
N LEU A 77 -1.37 7.18 8.61
CA LEU A 77 -1.24 6.53 7.30
C LEU A 77 -2.07 5.23 7.20
N PRO A 78 -1.94 4.25 8.11
CA PRO A 78 -2.79 3.06 8.07
C PRO A 78 -4.27 3.39 8.24
N GLU A 79 -4.64 4.31 9.14
CA GLU A 79 -6.05 4.73 9.30
C GLU A 79 -6.61 5.33 8.00
N LEU A 80 -5.81 6.12 7.28
CA LEU A 80 -6.21 6.68 5.99
C LEU A 80 -6.48 5.59 4.96
N PHE A 81 -5.70 4.51 4.97
CA PHE A 81 -5.94 3.38 4.07
C PHE A 81 -7.16 2.53 4.46
N GLU A 82 -7.53 2.51 5.73
CA GLU A 82 -8.77 1.86 6.19
C GLU A 82 -10.00 2.70 5.82
N GLN A 83 -9.92 4.03 5.96
CA GLN A 83 -10.98 4.94 5.56
C GLN A 83 -11.17 5.00 4.04
N TYR A 84 -10.07 4.91 3.27
CA TYR A 84 -10.09 5.05 1.82
C TYR A 84 -9.47 3.81 1.13
N PRO A 85 -10.23 2.72 0.92
CA PRO A 85 -9.71 1.49 0.32
C PRO A 85 -9.24 1.68 -1.13
N LEU A 86 -9.80 2.67 -1.86
CA LEU A 86 -9.42 2.99 -3.23
C LEU A 86 -8.10 3.79 -3.32
N LEU A 87 -7.64 4.40 -2.21
CA LEU A 87 -6.44 5.23 -2.19
C LEU A 87 -5.21 4.44 -2.64
N ARG A 88 -5.04 3.21 -2.13
CA ARG A 88 -3.91 2.34 -2.51
C ARG A 88 -3.90 2.01 -3.98
N GLN A 89 -5.07 1.64 -4.52
CA GLN A 89 -5.21 1.32 -5.94
C GLN A 89 -4.89 2.53 -6.81
N LYS A 90 -5.34 3.72 -6.39
CA LYS A 90 -5.10 4.96 -7.14
C LYS A 90 -3.64 5.38 -7.13
N LEU A 91 -3.00 5.39 -5.96
CA LEU A 91 -1.56 5.66 -5.84
C LEU A 91 -0.74 4.66 -6.66
N ARG A 92 -1.15 3.39 -6.67
CA ARG A 92 -0.50 2.36 -7.49
C ARG A 92 -0.67 2.63 -8.98
N SER A 93 -1.87 2.97 -9.43
CA SER A 93 -2.13 3.34 -10.82
C SER A 93 -1.26 4.52 -11.28
N ILE A 94 -1.17 5.57 -10.46
CA ILE A 94 -0.32 6.74 -10.73
C ILE A 94 1.16 6.32 -10.81
N PHE A 95 1.63 5.49 -9.87
CA PHE A 95 2.99 4.96 -9.89
C PHE A 95 3.24 4.10 -11.14
N ASP A 96 2.30 3.25 -11.55
CA ASP A 96 2.47 2.44 -12.75
C ASP A 96 2.53 3.31 -14.02
N THR A 97 1.87 4.48 -14.07
CA THR A 97 2.08 5.46 -15.16
C THR A 97 3.49 6.06 -15.19
N THR A 98 4.18 6.09 -14.04
CA THR A 98 5.60 6.42 -14.01
C THR A 98 6.45 5.24 -14.47
N ALA A 99 6.09 4.01 -14.10
CA ALA A 99 6.89 2.80 -14.30
C ALA A 99 6.82 2.25 -15.73
N ASP A 100 5.68 2.43 -16.39
CA ASP A 100 5.42 1.83 -17.69
C ASP A 100 4.94 2.86 -18.72
N GLY A 101 5.59 2.86 -19.88
CA GLY A 101 5.21 3.69 -21.03
C GLY A 101 4.05 3.10 -21.85
N ASN A 102 3.33 2.08 -21.37
CA ASN A 102 2.30 1.39 -22.14
C ASN A 102 1.14 0.85 -21.28
N ASN A 103 0.18 1.71 -20.93
CA ASN A 103 -1.19 1.22 -20.78
C ASN A 103 -2.16 2.17 -21.49
N GLU A 104 -1.97 2.29 -22.80
CA GLU A 104 -3.00 2.77 -23.72
C GLU A 104 -3.95 1.58 -23.94
N ILE A 105 -5.15 1.66 -23.36
CA ILE A 105 -6.24 0.74 -23.69
C ILE A 105 -6.52 0.93 -25.18
N SER A 106 -6.26 -0.13 -25.94
CA SER A 106 -6.48 -0.21 -27.38
C SER A 106 -7.88 0.23 -27.78
N SER A 107 -7.95 1.08 -28.79
CA SER A 107 -8.98 1.01 -29.83
C SER A 107 -8.38 1.55 -31.12
N ASN A 108 -8.02 0.62 -32.00
CA ASN A 108 -7.79 0.74 -33.44
C ASN A 108 -6.95 1.93 -33.95
N ASP A 109 -5.70 1.68 -34.33
CA ASP A 109 -5.27 2.02 -35.70
C ASP A 109 -3.99 1.26 -36.12
N HIS A 110 -3.88 0.98 -37.41
CA HIS A 110 -2.86 0.14 -38.02
C HIS A 110 -1.61 0.95 -38.42
N HIS A 111 -0.45 0.26 -38.42
CA HIS A 111 0.78 0.59 -39.16
C HIS A 111 1.61 1.81 -38.70
N HIS A 112 2.66 1.57 -37.90
CA HIS A 112 4.06 1.61 -38.38
C HIS A 112 5.00 1.28 -37.22
N GLY A 113 5.80 0.23 -37.42
CA GLY A 113 6.87 -0.15 -36.51
C GLY A 113 7.91 0.97 -36.40
N ARG A 114 8.03 1.53 -35.19
CA ARG A 114 9.23 2.24 -34.75
C ARG A 114 9.35 2.01 -33.26
N SER A 115 10.31 1.17 -32.88
CA SER A 115 10.66 0.89 -31.50
C SER A 115 10.84 2.22 -30.75
N LYS A 116 9.84 2.58 -29.95
CA LYS A 116 9.84 3.76 -29.08
C LYS A 116 11.00 3.57 -28.12
N ALA A 117 12.06 4.36 -28.29
CA ALA A 117 13.00 4.60 -27.20
C ALA A 117 12.14 4.97 -25.98
N GLY A 118 12.30 4.22 -24.88
CA GLY A 118 11.55 4.47 -23.66
C GLY A 118 11.63 5.96 -23.32
N GLN A 119 10.49 6.58 -23.02
CA GLN A 119 10.46 8.01 -22.73
C GLN A 119 11.52 8.35 -21.67
N PRO A 120 12.24 9.48 -21.83
CA PRO A 120 13.24 9.87 -20.86
C PRO A 120 12.60 9.98 -19.47
N PRO A 121 13.30 9.57 -18.39
CA PRO A 121 12.77 9.57 -17.02
C PRO A 121 12.07 10.87 -16.62
N ALA A 122 12.64 12.01 -17.03
CA ALA A 122 12.07 13.33 -16.78
C ALA A 122 10.65 13.51 -17.36
N GLN A 123 10.39 12.98 -18.55
CA GLN A 123 9.07 13.09 -19.20
C GLN A 123 8.03 12.18 -18.53
N ARG A 124 8.44 11.02 -18.03
CA ARG A 124 7.59 10.10 -17.25
C ARG A 124 7.19 10.73 -15.92
N ILE A 125 8.14 11.34 -15.23
CA ILE A 125 7.90 12.09 -13.99
C ILE A 125 6.93 13.26 -14.27
N ALA A 126 7.19 14.08 -15.29
CA ALA A 126 6.31 15.19 -15.64
C ALA A 126 4.86 14.75 -15.92
N ARG A 127 4.66 13.67 -16.69
CA ARG A 127 3.32 13.13 -16.98
C ARG A 127 2.62 12.64 -15.71
N SER A 128 3.35 11.99 -14.80
CA SER A 128 2.78 11.54 -13.53
C SER A 128 2.37 12.69 -12.62
N LEU A 129 3.15 13.78 -12.59
CA LEU A 129 2.80 14.99 -11.83
C LEU A 129 1.55 15.65 -12.41
N GLN A 130 1.41 15.73 -13.73
CA GLN A 130 0.19 16.21 -14.37
C GLN A 130 -1.03 15.32 -14.05
N ASN A 131 -0.85 14.00 -14.04
CA ASN A 131 -1.91 13.07 -13.65
C ASN A 131 -2.31 13.25 -12.17
N LEU A 132 -1.33 13.40 -11.28
CA LEU A 132 -1.55 13.68 -9.86
C LEU A 132 -2.33 14.98 -9.66
N GLU A 133 -1.94 16.06 -10.34
CA GLU A 133 -2.59 17.36 -10.23
C GLU A 133 -4.02 17.34 -10.75
N LYS A 134 -4.26 16.67 -11.88
CA LYS A 134 -5.60 16.47 -12.43
C LYS A 134 -6.49 15.68 -11.46
N GLU A 135 -5.95 14.64 -10.84
CA GLU A 135 -6.68 13.81 -9.88
C GLU A 135 -6.97 14.57 -8.60
N LEU A 136 -6.02 15.35 -8.08
CA LEU A 136 -6.20 16.23 -6.92
C LEU A 136 -7.22 17.33 -7.17
N SER A 137 -7.35 17.80 -8.40
CA SER A 137 -8.31 18.83 -8.82
C SER A 137 -9.71 18.27 -9.12
N SER A 138 -9.88 16.94 -9.11
CA SER A 138 -11.17 16.30 -9.36
C SER A 138 -12.00 16.16 -8.08
N ASP A 139 -13.35 16.18 -8.19
CA ASP A 139 -14.26 15.89 -7.06
C ASP A 139 -14.02 14.49 -6.45
N ASN A 140 -13.46 13.57 -7.26
CA ASN A 140 -13.07 12.25 -6.81
C ASN A 140 -11.86 12.24 -5.87
N ALA A 141 -11.06 13.31 -5.81
CA ALA A 141 -9.90 13.40 -4.93
C ALA A 141 -10.27 13.24 -3.46
N GLU A 142 -11.38 13.84 -3.05
CA GLU A 142 -11.87 13.79 -1.67
C GLU A 142 -12.45 12.41 -1.35
N ARG A 143 -13.20 11.82 -2.29
CA ARG A 143 -13.80 10.49 -2.14
C ARG A 143 -12.77 9.36 -2.09
N ILE A 144 -11.66 9.52 -2.82
CA ILE A 144 -10.57 8.54 -2.86
C ILE A 144 -9.57 8.79 -1.70
N GLY A 145 -9.68 9.90 -0.98
CA GLY A 145 -8.76 10.26 0.10
C GLY A 145 -7.41 10.77 -0.37
N LEU A 146 -7.29 11.15 -1.65
CA LEU A 146 -6.02 11.62 -2.24
C LEU A 146 -5.59 12.98 -1.66
N LYS A 147 -6.57 13.85 -1.38
CA LYS A 147 -6.35 15.14 -0.71
C LYS A 147 -5.85 14.96 0.72
N ALA A 148 -6.52 14.11 1.50
CA ALA A 148 -6.11 13.80 2.87
C ALA A 148 -4.71 13.16 2.93
N PHE A 149 -4.35 12.33 1.93
CA PHE A 149 -2.99 11.82 1.79
C PHE A 149 -1.97 12.92 1.49
N ALA A 150 -2.29 13.85 0.57
CA ALA A 150 -1.43 14.98 0.25
C ALA A 150 -1.22 15.90 1.47
N ASP A 151 -2.27 16.20 2.24
CA ASP A 151 -2.20 16.97 3.48
C ASP A 151 -1.30 16.29 4.52
N LEU A 152 -1.41 14.97 4.68
CA LEU A 152 -0.54 14.20 5.60
C LEU A 152 0.94 14.31 5.20
N VAL A 153 1.24 14.17 3.91
CA VAL A 153 2.62 14.29 3.40
C VAL A 153 3.14 15.73 3.58
N ALA A 154 2.30 16.74 3.33
CA ALA A 154 2.64 18.14 3.55
C ALA A 154 2.92 18.46 5.02
N ASP A 155 2.13 17.93 5.95
CA ASP A 155 2.34 18.05 7.41
C ASP A 155 3.68 17.44 7.84
N ILE A 156 4.01 16.25 7.34
CA ILE A 156 5.28 15.57 7.65
C ILE A 156 6.48 16.36 7.11
N ASN A 157 6.40 16.84 5.87
CA ASN A 157 7.46 17.67 5.29
C ASN A 157 7.62 19.00 6.04
N SER A 158 6.52 19.64 6.46
CA SER A 158 6.54 20.89 7.23
C SER A 158 7.16 20.72 8.62
N LYS A 159 7.04 19.53 9.22
CA LYS A 159 7.69 19.20 10.49
C LYS A 159 9.21 19.00 10.35
N GLN A 160 9.70 18.61 9.17
CA GLN A 160 11.14 18.54 8.91
C GLN A 160 11.76 19.94 8.75
N THR A 161 11.10 20.86 8.03
CA THR A 161 11.65 22.20 7.77
C THR A 161 11.77 23.07 9.01
N ARG A 162 10.97 22.84 10.05
CA ARG A 162 11.06 23.56 11.34
C ARG A 162 12.14 23.05 12.28
N LYS A 163 12.78 21.93 11.95
CA LYS A 163 13.72 21.21 12.82
C LYS A 163 15.19 21.35 12.37
N THR A 164 15.44 22.18 11.36
CA THR A 164 16.77 22.55 10.86
C THR A 164 17.03 24.01 11.22
#